data_AF-A0A8C6M1Z6-F1
#
_entry.id   AF-A0A8C6M1Z6-F1
#
_cell.length_a   1.000
_cell.length_b   1.000
_cell.length_c   1.000
_cell.angle_alpha   90.00
_cell.angle_beta   90.00
_cell.angle_gamma   90.00
#
_symmetry.space_group_name_H-M   'P 1'
#
loop_
_entity.id
_entity.type
_entity.pdbx_description
1 polymer ?
#
loop_
_entity_poly.entity_id
_entity_poly.type
_entity_poly.pdbx_seq_one_letter_code
_entity_poly.pdbx_strand_id
1 'polypeptide(L)' 'MVTKSNVSQPNLANWCRGEGLEQAHAVLVIGVPEEEDLSTVEETLEQVKTLGKVSVTNSSR' A
#
# COMPACT_ATOMS: atom_id res chain seq x y z
N MET A 1 -25.22 0.92 -13.86
CA MET A 1 -24.26 0.22 -12.97
C MET A 1 -22.88 0.75 -13.33
N VAL A 2 -22.22 1.47 -12.43
CA VAL A 2 -20.91 2.10 -12.68
C VAL A 2 -19.84 1.01 -12.64
N THR A 3 -19.27 0.66 -13.79
CA THR A 3 -18.01 -0.09 -13.82
C THR A 3 -16.88 0.92 -13.61
N LYS A 4 -16.41 0.97 -12.36
CA LYS A 4 -15.27 1.76 -11.90
C LYS A 4 -14.08 1.59 -12.85
N SER A 5 -13.51 2.75 -13.18
CA SER A 5 -12.32 3.07 -13.98
C SER A 5 -11.30 1.94 -14.21
N ASN A 6 -10.92 1.76 -15.48
CA ASN A 6 -9.72 1.04 -15.93
C ASN A 6 -8.44 1.79 -15.49
N VAL A 7 -8.18 1.88 -14.18
CA VAL A 7 -6.86 2.25 -13.68
C VAL A 7 -6.00 0.99 -13.82
N SER A 8 -4.95 1.06 -14.64
CA SER A 8 -3.92 0.02 -14.71
C SER A 8 -3.48 -0.30 -13.29
N GLN A 9 -3.74 -1.53 -12.82
CA GLN A 9 -3.41 -1.93 -11.45
C GLN A 9 -1.93 -1.63 -11.21
N PRO A 10 -1.59 -0.83 -10.17
CA PRO A 10 -0.21 -0.50 -9.89
C PRO A 10 0.58 -1.78 -9.59
N ASN A 11 1.75 -1.92 -10.23
CA ASN A 11 2.56 -3.12 -10.15
C ASN A 11 3.51 -3.03 -8.95
N LEU A 12 3.23 -3.79 -7.88
CA LEU A 12 4.04 -3.83 -6.66
C LEU A 12 5.56 -3.99 -6.92
N ALA A 13 5.96 -4.75 -7.94
CA ALA A 13 7.37 -4.94 -8.28
C ALA A 13 8.09 -3.62 -8.64
N ASN A 14 7.38 -2.71 -9.32
CA ASN A 14 7.93 -1.41 -9.68
C ASN A 14 8.07 -0.50 -8.46
N TRP A 15 7.16 -0.62 -7.48
CA TRP A 15 7.17 0.17 -6.25
C TRP A 15 8.24 -0.33 -5.27
N CYS A 16 8.50 -1.64 -5.20
CA CYS A 16 9.56 -2.19 -4.35
C CYS A 16 10.98 -1.94 -4.92
N ARG A 17 11.10 -1.62 -6.22
CA ARG A 17 12.41 -1.51 -6.89
C ARG A 17 13.19 -0.30 -6.39
N GLY A 18 14.30 -0.56 -5.69
CA GLY A 18 15.22 0.48 -5.21
C GLY A 18 14.89 1.00 -3.81
N GLU A 19 13.75 0.59 -3.24
CA GLU A 19 13.29 0.99 -1.90
C GLU A 19 13.81 0.05 -0.79
N GLY A 20 14.56 -1.00 -1.14
CA GLY A 20 15.05 -1.99 -0.16
C GLY A 20 13.96 -2.90 0.42
N LEU A 21 12.77 -2.92 -0.20
CA LEU A 21 11.62 -3.72 0.22
C LEU A 21 11.64 -5.09 -0.44
N GLU A 22 11.42 -6.14 0.35
CA GLU A 22 11.25 -7.49 -0.18
C GLU A 22 9.83 -7.67 -0.70
N GLN A 23 9.69 -7.89 -2.02
CA GLN A 23 8.39 -7.98 -2.69
C GLN A 23 7.48 -9.08 -2.08
N ALA A 24 8.06 -10.18 -1.59
CA ALA A 24 7.33 -11.27 -0.96
C ALA A 24 6.65 -10.88 0.37
N HIS A 25 7.13 -9.82 1.01
CA HIS A 25 6.62 -9.30 2.28
C HIS A 25 5.97 -7.92 2.15
N ALA A 26 5.79 -7.42 0.93
CA ALA A 26 5.21 -6.11 0.67
C ALA A 26 3.73 -6.22 0.28
N VAL A 27 2.92 -5.24 0.70
CA VAL A 27 1.51 -5.12 0.34
C VAL A 27 1.26 -3.74 -0.25
N LEU A 28 0.58 -3.69 -1.38
CA LEU A 28 0.14 -2.42 -1.98
C LEU A 28 -1.30 -2.12 -1.58
N VAL A 29 -1.49 -1.00 -0.89
CA VAL A 29 -2.81 -0.53 -0.48
C VAL A 29 -3.28 0.54 -1.45
N ILE A 30 -4.46 0.34 -2.05
CA ILE A 30 -5.02 1.22 -3.08
C ILE A 30 -6.30 1.86 -2.54
N GLY A 31 -6.51 3.14 -2.85
CA GLY A 31 -7.71 3.87 -2.45
C GLY A 31 -7.61 4.53 -1.07
N VAL A 32 -6.39 4.70 -0.57
CA VAL A 32 -6.11 5.55 0.60
C VAL A 32 -6.18 7.01 0.16
N PRO A 33 -6.96 7.88 0.84
CA PRO A 33 -6.96 9.33 0.57
C PRO A 33 -5.57 9.93 0.78
N GLU A 34 -5.21 10.98 0.02
CA GLU A 34 -3.89 11.61 0.14
C GLU A 34 -3.73 12.35 1.48
N GLU A 35 -4.84 12.85 2.04
CA GLU A 35 -4.89 13.51 3.34
C GLU A 35 -4.82 12.55 4.54
N GLU A 36 -4.89 11.24 4.30
CA GLU A 36 -4.87 10.24 5.38
C GLU A 36 -3.46 10.12 5.97
N ASP A 37 -3.38 10.15 7.31
CA ASP A 37 -2.10 10.05 7.99
C ASP A 37 -1.55 8.62 7.94
N LEU A 38 -0.23 8.49 7.77
CA LEU A 38 0.45 7.20 7.71
C LEU A 38 0.20 6.34 8.95
N SER A 39 0.13 6.95 10.14
CA SER A 39 -0.12 6.23 11.38
C SER A 39 -1.52 5.61 11.43
N THR A 40 -2.54 6.29 10.87
CA THR A 40 -3.90 5.73 10.74
C THR A 40 -3.90 4.52 9.82
N VAL A 41 -3.16 4.60 8.71
CA VAL A 41 -3.04 3.48 7.75
C VAL A 41 -2.31 2.30 8.38
N GLU A 42 -1.20 2.55 9.09
CA GLU A 42 -0.45 1.53 9.81
C GLU A 42 -1.31 0.85 10.86
N GLU A 43 -1.98 1.60 11.75
CA GLU A 43 -2.86 1.06 12.79
C GLU A 43 -3.97 0.19 12.18
N THR A 44 -4.55 0.64 11.06
CA THR A 44 -5.60 -0.11 10.35
C THR A 44 -5.06 -1.43 9.79
N LEU A 45 -3.86 -1.42 9.19
CA LEU A 45 -3.25 -2.62 8.62
C LEU A 45 -2.77 -3.60 9.69
N GLU A 46 -2.35 -3.12 10.86
CA GLU A 46 -2.00 -3.97 12.00
C GLU A 46 -3.19 -4.78 12.56
N GLN A 47 -4.43 -4.33 12.34
CA GLN A 47 -5.63 -5.12 12.67
C GLN A 47 -5.75 -6.40 11.82
N VAL A 48 -5.08 -6.46 10.67
CA VAL A 48 -5.01 -7.67 9.86
C VAL A 48 -4.03 -8.63 10.52
N LYS A 49 -4.57 -9.59 11.28
CA LYS A 49 -3.83 -10.52 12.14
C LYS A 49 -2.63 -11.24 11.50
N THR A 50 -2.60 -11.36 10.16
CA THR A 50 -1.51 -12.02 9.42
C THR A 50 -0.34 -11.09 9.08
N LEU A 51 -0.49 -9.77 9.14
CA LEU A 51 0.54 -8.80 8.74
C LEU A 51 1.54 -8.50 9.87
N GLY A 52 1.13 -8.63 11.14
CA GLY A 52 1.98 -8.28 12.28
C GLY A 52 2.25 -6.78 12.34
N LYS A 53 3.49 -6.37 12.66
CA LYS A 53 3.89 -4.95 12.68
C LYS A 53 4.00 -4.44 11.25
N VAL A 54 3.33 -3.33 10.95
CA VAL A 54 3.30 -2.72 9.61
C VAL A 54 4.09 -1.42 9.61
N SER A 55 4.74 -1.11 8.48
CA SER A 55 5.33 0.19 8.23
C SER A 55 4.97 0.63 6.82
N VAL A 56 4.46 1.86 6.68
CA VAL A 56 3.99 2.38 5.40
C VAL A 56 5.02 3.35 4.83
N THR A 57 5.37 3.17 3.56
CA THR A 57 6.15 4.14 2.81
C THR A 57 5.29 4.77 1.73
N ASN A 58 5.33 6.09 1.60
CA ASN A 58 4.72 6.77 0.48
C ASN A 58 5.75 6.91 -0.64
N SER A 59 5.48 6.28 -1.78
CA SER A 59 6.29 6.40 -2.99
C SER A 59 5.62 7.40 -3.94
N SER A 60 5.55 8.66 -3.51
CA SER A 60 5.28 9.79 -4.39
C SER A 60 6.57 10.13 -5.13
N ARG A 61 6.84 9.45 -6.25
CA ARG A 61 7.83 9.85 -7.26
C ARG A 61 7.21 9.81 -8.64
#